data_AF-A0A5B8K1V7-F1
#
_entry.id   AF-A0A5B8K1V7-F1
#
_cell.length_a   1.000
_cell.length_b   1.000
_cell.length_c   1.000
_cell.angle_alpha   90.00
_cell.angle_beta   90.00
_cell.angle_gamma   90.00
#
_symmetry.space_group_name_H-M   'P 1'
#
loop_
_entity.id
_entity.type
_entity.pdbx_description
1 polymer ?
#
loop_
_entity_poly.entity_id
_entity_poly.type
_entity_poly.pdbx_seq_one_letter_code
_entity_poly.pdbx_strand_id
1 'polypeptide(L)'
;MHNLDKKTTNELLELYWLNQKDIIEKLMNKNTILEKIITFSVNSIKEKGRVIYIGAGTSGRIGMLDALDVLPTFGEKNWFTYQMAGSDEAILKSLEGYEDDYELGRNDAINLNINKSDLLIGLSVSGNTKYVDGFFSVGTEVSAKKVLITANKNGLISKSSDLIFEFESNPEFIQGSTRLKAGTIQKILLNAISTITAIRLNKVYDDLMIDLTPINEKLVNRSIEIVKQITNCDFNTAKEIYLDVKNVKLACIMIAKKVDKIKANQLLIKCNNNLREALEC
;
A
#
# COMPACT_ATOMS: atom_id res chain seq x y z
N MET A 1 -17.96 -19.59 -18.58
CA MET A 1 -16.89 -20.41 -19.18
C MET A 1 -17.18 -21.87 -18.84
N HIS A 2 -17.17 -22.79 -19.82
CA HIS A 2 -17.48 -24.22 -19.61
C HIS A 2 -16.41 -25.11 -20.26
N ASN A 3 -16.26 -26.34 -19.75
CA ASN A 3 -15.32 -27.36 -20.24
C ASN A 3 -13.86 -26.88 -20.32
N LEU A 4 -13.40 -26.12 -19.32
CA LEU A 4 -12.01 -25.64 -19.29
C LEU A 4 -11.01 -26.80 -19.33
N ASP A 5 -11.33 -27.89 -18.63
CA ASP A 5 -10.57 -29.15 -18.57
C ASP A 5 -10.40 -29.87 -19.92
N LYS A 6 -11.20 -29.51 -20.94
CA LYS A 6 -11.15 -30.12 -22.28
C LYS A 6 -10.47 -29.24 -23.33
N LYS A 7 -10.04 -28.03 -22.95
CA LYS A 7 -9.43 -27.06 -23.86
C LYS A 7 -7.94 -27.28 -23.99
N THR A 8 -7.41 -26.95 -25.15
CA THR A 8 -5.97 -26.87 -25.35
C THR A 8 -5.38 -25.74 -24.48
N THR A 9 -4.08 -25.83 -24.20
CA THR A 9 -3.37 -24.78 -23.46
C THR A 9 -3.52 -23.40 -24.12
N ASN A 10 -3.50 -23.32 -25.45
CA ASN A 10 -3.65 -22.04 -26.15
C ASN A 10 -5.05 -21.44 -25.94
N GLU A 11 -6.11 -22.23 -26.10
CA GLU A 11 -7.48 -21.77 -25.82
C GLU A 11 -7.65 -21.33 -24.36
N LEU A 12 -7.03 -22.04 -23.42
CA LEU A 12 -7.04 -21.66 -22.00
C LEU A 12 -6.36 -20.31 -21.76
N LEU A 13 -5.22 -20.06 -22.41
CA LEU A 13 -4.52 -18.78 -22.31
C LEU A 13 -5.36 -17.64 -22.88
N GLU A 14 -5.94 -17.80 -24.07
CA GLU A 14 -6.80 -16.79 -24.69
C GLU A 14 -8.00 -16.43 -23.79
N LEU A 15 -8.68 -17.44 -23.24
CA LEU A 15 -9.78 -17.23 -22.31
C LEU A 15 -9.34 -16.60 -21.00
N TYR A 16 -8.16 -16.97 -20.49
CA TYR A 16 -7.60 -16.39 -19.27
C TYR A 16 -7.32 -14.89 -19.47
N TRP A 17 -6.67 -14.50 -20.56
CA TRP A 17 -6.39 -13.10 -20.85
C TRP A 17 -7.66 -12.30 -21.07
N LEU A 18 -8.63 -12.84 -21.81
CA LEU A 18 -9.93 -12.21 -21.98
C LEU A 18 -10.64 -12.01 -20.63
N ASN A 19 -10.52 -12.98 -19.72
CA ASN A 19 -11.07 -12.84 -18.38
C ASN A 19 -10.38 -11.69 -17.62
N GLN A 20 -9.08 -11.48 -17.73
CA GLN A 20 -8.39 -10.43 -16.96
C GLN A 20 -8.45 -9.02 -17.59
N LYS A 21 -8.81 -8.91 -18.87
CA LYS A 21 -8.63 -7.70 -19.69
C LYS A 21 -9.31 -6.43 -19.15
N ASP A 22 -10.48 -6.56 -18.54
CA ASP A 22 -11.35 -5.43 -18.17
C ASP A 22 -11.06 -4.83 -16.77
N ILE A 23 -10.09 -5.39 -16.04
CA ILE A 23 -9.81 -5.01 -14.64
C ILE A 23 -9.54 -3.50 -14.51
N ILE A 24 -8.61 -2.95 -15.29
CA ILE A 24 -8.17 -1.56 -15.14
C ILE A 24 -9.31 -0.58 -15.47
N GLU A 25 -10.03 -0.82 -16.56
CA GLU A 25 -11.16 0.02 -16.97
C GLU A 25 -12.23 0.09 -15.88
N LYS A 26 -12.57 -1.05 -15.27
CA LYS A 26 -13.53 -1.10 -14.15
C LYS A 26 -13.05 -0.34 -12.92
N LEU A 27 -11.76 -0.40 -12.62
CA LEU A 27 -11.17 0.34 -11.50
C LEU A 27 -11.15 1.84 -11.75
N MET A 28 -10.86 2.30 -12.97
CA MET A 28 -10.88 3.72 -13.34
C MET A 28 -12.25 4.36 -13.10
N ASN A 29 -13.34 3.62 -13.31
CA ASN A 29 -14.70 4.07 -13.04
C ASN A 29 -15.02 4.27 -11.54
N LYS A 30 -14.09 3.95 -10.64
CA LYS A 30 -14.23 4.06 -9.17
C LYS A 30 -13.26 5.08 -8.55
N ASN A 31 -12.62 5.93 -9.36
CA ASN A 31 -11.61 6.89 -8.90
C ASN A 31 -12.08 7.77 -7.73
N THR A 32 -13.34 8.21 -7.71
CA THR A 32 -13.86 9.04 -6.60
C THR A 32 -13.81 8.34 -5.25
N ILE A 33 -14.05 7.02 -5.19
CA ILE A 33 -13.95 6.26 -3.94
C ILE A 33 -12.47 6.03 -3.60
N LEU A 34 -11.65 5.70 -4.60
CA LEU A 34 -10.21 5.49 -4.41
C LEU A 34 -9.52 6.75 -3.88
N GLU A 35 -9.87 7.93 -4.41
CA GLU A 35 -9.39 9.23 -3.94
C GLU A 35 -9.74 9.48 -2.47
N LYS A 36 -10.95 9.11 -2.03
CA LYS A 36 -11.34 9.19 -0.62
C LYS A 36 -10.49 8.29 0.26
N ILE A 37 -10.21 7.06 -0.19
CA ILE A 37 -9.36 6.11 0.56
C ILE A 37 -7.93 6.65 0.69
N ILE A 38 -7.38 7.18 -0.40
CA ILE A 38 -6.06 7.83 -0.39
C ILE A 38 -6.05 9.04 0.54
N THR A 39 -7.10 9.85 0.52
CA THR A 39 -7.24 11.01 1.42
C THR A 39 -7.27 10.58 2.88
N PHE A 40 -8.03 9.54 3.23
CA PHE A 40 -8.02 8.96 4.58
C PHE A 40 -6.63 8.44 4.97
N SER A 41 -5.92 7.80 4.03
CA SER A 41 -4.57 7.26 4.26
C SER A 41 -3.57 8.39 4.57
N VAL A 42 -3.59 9.46 3.77
CA VAL A 42 -2.75 10.66 3.98
C VAL A 42 -3.06 11.30 5.33
N ASN A 43 -4.34 11.46 5.68
CA ASN A 43 -4.73 12.10 6.94
C ASN A 43 -4.33 11.26 8.15
N SER A 44 -4.57 9.95 8.11
CA SER A 44 -4.16 9.02 9.17
C SER A 44 -2.66 9.13 9.47
N ILE A 45 -1.83 9.12 8.44
CA ILE A 45 -0.37 9.24 8.60
C ILE A 45 0.03 10.62 9.16
N LYS A 46 -0.59 11.71 8.68
CA LYS A 46 -0.33 13.07 9.20
C LYS A 46 -0.74 13.22 10.66
N GLU A 47 -1.78 12.52 11.08
CA GLU A 47 -2.27 12.45 12.45
C GLU A 47 -1.50 11.44 13.31
N LYS A 48 -0.35 10.94 12.82
CA LYS A 48 0.53 9.96 13.47
C LYS A 48 -0.12 8.59 13.71
N GLY A 49 -1.19 8.28 12.99
CA GLY A 49 -1.75 6.95 12.88
C GLY A 49 -1.09 6.11 11.79
N ARG A 50 -1.65 4.92 11.58
CA ARG A 50 -1.20 3.92 10.59
C ARG A 50 -2.34 3.56 9.66
N VAL A 51 -2.01 3.16 8.44
CA VAL A 51 -2.91 2.41 7.56
C VAL A 51 -2.69 0.92 7.82
N ILE A 52 -3.73 0.20 8.21
CA ILE A 52 -3.66 -1.20 8.64
C ILE A 52 -4.50 -2.04 7.66
N TYR A 53 -3.85 -2.88 6.87
CA TYR A 53 -4.52 -3.86 6.02
C TYR A 53 -4.92 -5.08 6.83
N ILE A 54 -6.19 -5.47 6.80
CA ILE A 54 -6.70 -6.62 7.55
C ILE A 54 -7.31 -7.64 6.59
N GLY A 55 -6.92 -8.90 6.67
CA GLY A 55 -7.48 -9.93 5.79
C GLY A 55 -7.13 -11.36 6.19
N ALA A 56 -7.60 -12.32 5.41
CA ALA A 56 -7.25 -13.73 5.54
C ALA A 56 -6.82 -14.29 4.18
N GLY A 57 -6.16 -15.46 4.19
CA GLY A 57 -5.75 -16.17 2.98
C GLY A 57 -5.02 -15.27 1.97
N THR A 58 -5.43 -15.33 0.70
CA THR A 58 -4.83 -14.50 -0.36
C THR A 58 -4.97 -13.00 -0.11
N SER A 59 -6.11 -12.53 0.40
CA SER A 59 -6.31 -11.10 0.70
C SER A 59 -5.34 -10.59 1.77
N GLY A 60 -5.15 -11.36 2.84
CA GLY A 60 -4.16 -11.04 3.89
C GLY A 60 -2.73 -10.98 3.34
N ARG A 61 -2.33 -11.97 2.52
CA ARG A 61 -0.99 -12.00 1.89
C ARG A 61 -0.75 -10.82 0.94
N ILE A 62 -1.77 -10.38 0.20
CA ILE A 62 -1.68 -9.20 -0.67
C ILE A 62 -1.49 -7.92 0.16
N GLY A 63 -2.24 -7.78 1.27
CA GLY A 63 -2.07 -6.68 2.22
C GLY A 63 -0.67 -6.64 2.82
N MET A 64 -0.16 -7.80 3.26
CA MET A 64 1.21 -7.96 3.73
C MET A 64 2.23 -7.52 2.68
N LEU A 65 2.09 -8.01 1.44
CA LEU A 65 3.04 -7.70 0.36
C LEU A 65 3.14 -6.19 0.11
N ASP A 66 2.00 -5.50 0.00
CA ASP A 66 2.01 -4.04 -0.20
C ASP A 66 2.61 -3.29 1.00
N ALA A 67 2.22 -3.64 2.23
CA ALA A 67 2.75 -2.99 3.44
C ALA A 67 4.27 -3.13 3.59
N LEU A 68 4.81 -4.32 3.30
CA LEU A 68 6.26 -4.57 3.39
C LEU A 68 7.06 -3.82 2.32
N ASP A 69 6.49 -3.63 1.12
CA ASP A 69 7.16 -2.92 0.01
C ASP A 69 7.27 -1.40 0.25
N VAL A 70 6.51 -0.83 1.20
CA VAL A 70 6.58 0.61 1.54
C VAL A 70 7.93 1.02 2.11
N LEU A 71 8.55 0.20 2.96
CA LEU A 71 9.85 0.52 3.57
C LEU A 71 11.00 0.63 2.55
N PRO A 72 11.29 -0.39 1.72
CA PRO A 72 12.37 -0.29 0.75
C PRO A 72 12.12 0.79 -0.31
N THR A 73 10.85 1.11 -0.61
CA THR A 73 10.45 2.07 -1.65
C THR A 73 10.43 3.52 -1.13
N PHE A 74 9.82 3.78 0.01
CA PHE A 74 9.55 5.15 0.50
C PHE A 74 10.28 5.47 1.81
N GLY A 75 11.11 4.55 2.29
CA GLY A 75 11.89 4.73 3.52
C GLY A 75 11.02 4.78 4.77
N GLU A 76 9.81 4.22 4.72
CA GLU A 76 8.86 4.26 5.83
C GLU A 76 8.43 2.91 6.35
N LYS A 77 8.63 2.74 7.66
CA LYS A 77 8.37 1.49 8.37
C LYS A 77 7.00 1.42 9.06
N ASN A 78 6.39 2.59 9.32
CA ASN A 78 5.23 2.68 10.21
C ASN A 78 3.92 3.04 9.49
N TRP A 79 3.98 3.57 8.27
CA TRP A 79 2.80 4.13 7.60
C TRP A 79 1.78 3.08 7.20
N PHE A 80 2.25 1.95 6.66
CA PHE A 80 1.43 0.84 6.23
C PHE A 80 1.83 -0.41 7.00
N THR A 81 0.86 -1.09 7.58
CA THR A 81 1.04 -2.34 8.33
C THR A 81 -0.04 -3.33 7.93
N TYR A 82 0.09 -4.59 8.34
CA TYR A 82 -0.87 -5.63 8.02
C TYR A 82 -1.21 -6.46 9.25
N GLN A 83 -2.40 -7.06 9.21
CA GLN A 83 -2.89 -8.07 10.14
C GLN A 83 -3.55 -9.17 9.32
N MET A 84 -3.11 -10.41 9.55
CA MET A 84 -3.58 -11.57 8.81
C MET A 84 -4.06 -12.64 9.78
N ALA A 85 -5.23 -13.19 9.51
CA ALA A 85 -5.78 -14.30 10.27
C ALA A 85 -4.77 -15.48 10.28
N GLY A 86 -4.40 -15.94 11.48
CA GLY A 86 -3.40 -17.00 11.68
C GLY A 86 -1.92 -16.52 11.67
N SER A 87 -1.68 -15.20 11.66
CA SER A 87 -0.36 -14.58 11.83
C SER A 87 0.72 -15.12 10.86
N ASP A 88 1.98 -15.13 11.29
CA ASP A 88 3.13 -15.51 10.46
C ASP A 88 3.06 -16.96 9.95
N GLU A 89 2.42 -17.87 10.69
CA GLU A 89 2.25 -19.26 10.26
C GLU A 89 1.35 -19.37 9.01
N ALA A 90 0.32 -18.52 8.93
CA ALA A 90 -0.60 -18.47 7.79
C ALA A 90 0.03 -17.85 6.53
N ILE A 91 1.19 -17.20 6.66
CA ILE A 91 1.97 -16.72 5.51
C ILE A 91 2.47 -17.92 4.70
N LEU A 92 3.10 -18.88 5.38
CA LEU A 92 3.76 -20.03 4.75
C LEU A 92 2.81 -21.20 4.49
N LYS A 93 1.71 -21.31 5.24
CA LYS A 93 0.73 -22.39 5.12
C LYS A 93 -0.68 -21.85 4.95
N SER A 94 -1.51 -22.55 4.20
CA SER A 94 -2.95 -22.27 4.24
C SER A 94 -3.50 -22.92 5.52
N LEU A 95 -3.84 -22.09 6.49
CA LEU A 95 -4.48 -22.55 7.72
C LEU A 95 -5.99 -22.31 7.59
N GLU A 96 -6.76 -23.39 7.51
CA GLU A 96 -8.22 -23.33 7.44
C GLU A 96 -8.82 -22.90 8.79
N GLY A 97 -9.95 -22.20 8.76
CA GLY A 97 -10.74 -21.84 9.95
C GLY A 97 -10.41 -20.49 10.59
N TYR A 98 -9.19 -19.97 10.44
CA TYR A 98 -8.82 -18.66 11.02
C TYR A 98 -9.64 -17.50 10.45
N GLU A 99 -10.09 -17.59 9.20
CA GLU A 99 -10.92 -16.56 8.57
C GLU A 99 -12.33 -16.45 9.17
N ASP A 100 -12.79 -17.53 9.82
CA ASP A 100 -14.08 -17.63 10.50
C ASP A 100 -14.00 -17.26 11.99
N ASP A 101 -12.82 -16.93 12.51
CA ASP A 101 -12.61 -16.57 13.91
C ASP A 101 -12.75 -15.06 14.14
N TYR A 102 -13.93 -14.67 14.66
CA TYR A 102 -14.24 -13.29 15.03
C TYR A 102 -13.40 -12.80 16.22
N GLU A 103 -13.26 -13.64 17.26
CA GLU A 103 -12.57 -13.25 18.50
C GLU A 103 -11.07 -13.07 18.25
N LEU A 104 -10.49 -13.87 17.36
CA LEU A 104 -9.11 -13.66 16.93
C LEU A 104 -8.90 -12.27 16.32
N GLY A 105 -9.77 -11.86 15.39
CA GLY A 105 -9.67 -10.52 14.78
C GLY A 105 -9.80 -9.40 15.80
N ARG A 106 -10.71 -9.58 16.78
CA ARG A 106 -10.89 -8.65 17.89
C ARG A 106 -9.64 -8.57 18.78
N ASN A 107 -9.08 -9.71 19.15
CA ASN A 107 -7.89 -9.79 19.99
C ASN A 107 -6.65 -9.22 19.30
N ASP A 108 -6.46 -9.49 18.01
CA ASP A 108 -5.36 -8.92 17.22
C ASP A 108 -5.43 -7.39 17.17
N ALA A 109 -6.63 -6.82 16.98
CA ALA A 109 -6.84 -5.37 17.02
C ALA A 109 -6.48 -4.76 18.38
N ILE A 110 -6.89 -5.40 19.48
CA ILE A 110 -6.56 -4.98 20.85
C ILE A 110 -5.04 -5.05 21.07
N ASN A 111 -4.41 -6.16 20.72
CA ASN A 111 -2.97 -6.37 20.89
C ASN A 111 -2.13 -5.37 20.07
N LEU A 112 -2.62 -4.99 18.89
CA LEU A 112 -2.01 -3.97 18.04
C LEU A 112 -2.19 -2.54 18.57
N ASN A 113 -2.96 -2.36 19.65
CA ASN A 113 -3.29 -1.07 20.25
C ASN A 113 -3.80 -0.07 19.21
N ILE A 114 -4.76 -0.49 18.39
CA ILE A 114 -5.35 0.41 17.39
C ILE A 114 -6.04 1.60 18.08
N ASN A 115 -6.01 2.75 17.42
CA ASN A 115 -6.59 3.98 17.94
C ASN A 115 -7.31 4.78 16.85
N LYS A 116 -8.00 5.86 17.24
CA LYS A 116 -8.81 6.69 16.34
C LYS A 116 -8.05 7.29 15.14
N SER A 117 -6.73 7.49 15.25
CA SER A 117 -5.91 8.04 14.16
C SER A 117 -5.57 6.97 13.12
N ASP A 118 -5.73 5.68 13.42
CA ASP A 118 -5.50 4.60 12.48
C ASP A 118 -6.63 4.51 11.43
N LEU A 119 -6.25 4.15 10.21
CA LEU A 119 -7.15 3.76 9.13
C LEU A 119 -7.13 2.24 8.98
N LEU A 120 -8.30 1.61 9.12
CA LEU A 120 -8.46 0.17 8.96
C LEU A 120 -8.97 -0.12 7.55
N ILE A 121 -8.24 -0.91 6.77
CA ILE A 121 -8.64 -1.34 5.42
C ILE A 121 -8.81 -2.87 5.43
N GLY A 122 -10.07 -3.31 5.48
CA GLY A 122 -10.45 -4.71 5.45
C GLY A 122 -10.50 -5.25 4.02
N LEU A 123 -9.88 -6.39 3.79
CA LEU A 123 -9.78 -7.08 2.51
C LEU A 123 -10.56 -8.39 2.59
N SER A 124 -11.74 -8.43 1.99
CA SER A 124 -12.57 -9.64 1.96
C SER A 124 -13.39 -9.69 0.67
N VAL A 125 -13.06 -10.63 -0.23
CA VAL A 125 -13.76 -10.77 -1.50
C VAL A 125 -15.24 -11.11 -1.28
N SER A 126 -15.54 -12.01 -0.32
CA SER A 126 -16.91 -12.41 0.01
C SER A 126 -17.70 -11.36 0.80
N GLY A 127 -17.00 -10.44 1.48
CA GLY A 127 -17.58 -9.48 2.42
C GLY A 127 -18.02 -10.11 3.75
N ASN A 128 -17.72 -11.40 3.98
CA ASN A 128 -18.23 -12.20 5.10
C ASN A 128 -17.14 -12.76 6.02
N THR A 129 -15.87 -12.41 5.81
CA THR A 129 -14.74 -12.88 6.63
C THR A 129 -14.87 -12.40 8.08
N LYS A 130 -15.17 -13.30 9.01
CA LYS A 130 -15.45 -12.96 10.42
C LYS A 130 -14.24 -12.37 11.13
N TYR A 131 -13.02 -12.81 10.80
CA TYR A 131 -11.80 -12.20 11.32
C TYR A 131 -11.75 -10.68 11.06
N VAL A 132 -12.09 -10.26 9.83
CA VAL A 132 -12.09 -8.83 9.47
C VAL A 132 -13.20 -8.09 10.23
N ASP A 133 -14.38 -8.70 10.39
CA ASP A 133 -15.49 -8.11 11.15
C ASP A 133 -15.13 -7.94 12.64
N GLY A 134 -14.50 -8.95 13.24
CA GLY A 134 -13.98 -8.90 14.61
C GLY A 134 -12.97 -7.77 14.80
N PHE A 135 -12.06 -7.59 13.86
CA PHE A 135 -11.12 -6.47 13.87
C PHE A 135 -11.83 -5.10 13.77
N PHE A 136 -12.83 -4.99 12.89
CA PHE A 136 -13.62 -3.78 12.69
C PHE A 136 -14.49 -3.42 13.91
N SER A 137 -14.87 -4.42 14.72
CA SER A 137 -15.59 -4.17 15.98
C SER A 137 -14.78 -3.29 16.93
N VAL A 138 -13.49 -3.59 17.13
CA VAL A 138 -12.58 -2.76 17.95
C VAL A 138 -12.37 -1.41 17.29
N GLY A 139 -12.25 -1.36 15.96
CA GLY A 139 -12.21 -0.11 15.20
C GLY A 139 -13.42 0.79 15.46
N THR A 140 -14.59 0.21 15.70
CA THR A 140 -15.80 0.94 16.09
C THR A 140 -15.68 1.46 17.53
N GLU A 141 -15.25 0.62 18.47
CA GLU A 141 -15.04 0.99 19.88
C GLU A 141 -14.10 2.21 20.01
N VAL A 142 -13.01 2.24 19.23
CA VAL A 142 -12.01 3.33 19.26
C VAL A 142 -12.28 4.45 18.25
N SER A 143 -13.38 4.40 17.50
CA SER A 143 -13.74 5.36 16.45
C SER A 143 -12.70 5.51 15.33
N ALA A 144 -11.95 4.45 15.02
CA ALA A 144 -11.07 4.40 13.85
C ALA A 144 -11.90 4.33 12.56
N LYS A 145 -11.36 4.93 11.48
CA LYS A 145 -12.00 4.90 10.16
C LYS A 145 -11.85 3.52 9.54
N LYS A 146 -12.92 2.95 8.98
CA LYS A 146 -12.98 1.59 8.44
C LYS A 146 -13.39 1.59 6.96
N VAL A 147 -12.55 1.01 6.12
CA VAL A 147 -12.77 0.86 4.68
C VAL A 147 -12.81 -0.62 4.34
N LEU A 148 -13.86 -1.09 3.67
CA LEU A 148 -13.94 -2.45 3.15
C LEU A 148 -13.68 -2.47 1.64
N ILE A 149 -12.72 -3.30 1.20
CA ILE A 149 -12.47 -3.62 -0.21
C ILE A 149 -13.03 -5.03 -0.48
N THR A 150 -14.10 -5.11 -1.28
CA THR A 150 -14.88 -6.35 -1.45
C THR A 150 -15.47 -6.50 -2.85
N ALA A 151 -15.78 -7.74 -3.25
CA ALA A 151 -16.60 -8.03 -4.43
C ALA A 151 -18.10 -8.17 -4.11
N ASN A 152 -18.47 -8.09 -2.82
CA ASN A 152 -19.85 -8.23 -2.37
C ASN A 152 -20.15 -7.24 -1.24
N LYS A 153 -20.74 -6.08 -1.59
CA LYS A 153 -21.10 -5.06 -0.59
C LYS A 153 -22.25 -5.44 0.33
N ASN A 154 -22.94 -6.56 0.11
CA ASN A 154 -24.06 -6.99 0.95
C ASN A 154 -23.62 -7.99 2.03
N GLY A 155 -22.30 -8.16 2.22
CA GLY A 155 -21.74 -9.04 3.23
C GLY A 155 -21.86 -8.50 4.67
N LEU A 156 -21.50 -9.35 5.63
CA LEU A 156 -21.51 -9.06 7.07
C LEU A 156 -20.74 -7.78 7.42
N ILE A 157 -19.52 -7.63 6.88
CA ILE A 157 -18.58 -6.55 7.24
C ILE A 157 -19.08 -5.18 6.76
N SER A 158 -19.94 -5.14 5.74
CA SER A 158 -20.44 -3.87 5.19
C SER A 158 -21.21 -3.03 6.21
N LYS A 159 -21.82 -3.66 7.22
CA LYS A 159 -22.54 -2.96 8.30
C LYS A 159 -21.60 -2.20 9.25
N SER A 160 -20.37 -2.69 9.41
CA SER A 160 -19.34 -2.11 10.29
C SER A 160 -18.35 -1.23 9.51
N SER A 161 -18.59 -0.95 8.23
CA SER A 161 -17.70 -0.17 7.35
C SER A 161 -18.16 1.29 7.17
N ASP A 162 -17.24 2.25 7.27
CA ASP A 162 -17.52 3.66 6.99
C ASP A 162 -17.50 3.98 5.48
N LEU A 163 -16.72 3.22 4.71
CA LEU A 163 -16.62 3.34 3.26
C LEU A 163 -16.41 1.96 2.64
N ILE A 164 -17.05 1.69 1.50
CA ILE A 164 -16.92 0.41 0.79
C ILE A 164 -16.41 0.68 -0.62
N PHE A 165 -15.28 0.06 -0.97
CA PHE A 165 -14.82 -0.09 -2.34
C PHE A 165 -15.33 -1.44 -2.87
N GLU A 166 -16.47 -1.40 -3.55
CA GLU A 166 -17.01 -2.56 -4.25
C GLU A 166 -16.39 -2.67 -5.65
N PHE A 167 -15.73 -3.80 -5.91
CA PHE A 167 -15.18 -4.15 -7.22
C PHE A 167 -15.91 -5.35 -7.83
N GLU A 168 -15.83 -5.48 -9.15
CA GLU A 168 -16.40 -6.63 -9.86
C GLU A 168 -15.30 -7.61 -10.23
N SER A 169 -15.38 -8.84 -9.72
CA SER A 169 -14.48 -9.94 -10.10
C SER A 169 -15.19 -11.12 -10.75
N ASN A 170 -16.52 -11.10 -10.84
CA ASN A 170 -17.30 -12.20 -11.41
C ASN A 170 -17.50 -12.07 -12.93
N PRO A 171 -17.49 -13.19 -13.67
CA PRO A 171 -17.08 -14.52 -13.21
C PRO A 171 -15.55 -14.65 -13.07
N GLU A 172 -15.11 -15.36 -12.03
CA GLU A 172 -13.72 -15.82 -11.93
C GLU A 172 -13.42 -16.87 -13.01
N PHE A 173 -12.15 -16.97 -13.44
CA PHE A 173 -11.73 -17.96 -14.44
C PHE A 173 -12.00 -19.40 -13.98
N ILE A 174 -11.68 -19.69 -12.72
CA ILE A 174 -12.11 -20.90 -12.01
C ILE A 174 -13.15 -20.47 -10.98
N GLN A 175 -14.34 -21.06 -11.03
CA GLN A 175 -15.42 -20.71 -10.11
C GLN A 175 -14.96 -20.83 -8.66
N GLY A 176 -15.15 -19.76 -7.88
CA GLY A 176 -14.75 -19.70 -6.47
C GLY A 176 -13.27 -19.42 -6.22
N SER A 177 -12.41 -19.44 -7.24
CA SER A 177 -10.97 -19.18 -7.10
C SER A 177 -10.67 -17.67 -7.09
N THR A 178 -11.05 -17.00 -6.01
CA THR A 178 -10.88 -15.55 -5.83
C THR A 178 -9.41 -15.10 -5.71
N ARG A 179 -8.47 -16.04 -5.60
CA ARG A 179 -7.03 -15.75 -5.71
C ARG A 179 -6.60 -15.21 -7.09
N LEU A 180 -7.49 -15.32 -8.10
CA LEU A 180 -7.23 -14.93 -9.48
C LEU A 180 -7.61 -13.46 -9.72
N LYS A 181 -8.79 -13.18 -10.31
CA LYS A 181 -9.15 -11.82 -10.71
C LYS A 181 -9.32 -10.91 -9.49
N ALA A 182 -10.04 -11.36 -8.46
CA ALA A 182 -10.22 -10.56 -7.25
C ALA A 182 -8.89 -10.25 -6.53
N GLY A 183 -7.98 -11.24 -6.44
CA GLY A 183 -6.63 -11.02 -5.91
C GLY A 183 -5.84 -9.99 -6.71
N THR A 184 -5.85 -10.09 -8.05
CA THR A 184 -5.21 -9.10 -8.93
C THR A 184 -5.77 -7.70 -8.71
N ILE A 185 -7.10 -7.57 -8.61
CA ILE A 185 -7.76 -6.29 -8.32
C ILE A 185 -7.30 -5.72 -6.97
N GLN A 186 -7.30 -6.52 -5.91
CA GLN A 186 -6.83 -6.08 -4.59
C GLN A 186 -5.38 -5.61 -4.65
N LYS A 187 -4.49 -6.33 -5.33
CA LYS A 187 -3.08 -5.91 -5.46
C LYS A 187 -2.93 -4.57 -6.18
N ILE A 188 -3.64 -4.38 -7.30
CA ILE A 188 -3.62 -3.11 -8.05
C ILE A 188 -4.12 -1.96 -7.17
N LEU A 189 -5.22 -2.18 -6.45
CA LEU A 189 -5.80 -1.17 -5.56
C LEU A 189 -4.84 -0.78 -4.44
N LEU A 190 -4.25 -1.75 -3.74
CA LEU A 190 -3.34 -1.45 -2.63
C LEU A 190 -2.09 -0.72 -3.11
N ASN A 191 -1.53 -1.13 -4.25
CA ASN A 191 -0.41 -0.41 -4.85
C ASN A 191 -0.75 1.03 -5.22
N ALA A 192 -1.95 1.28 -5.74
CA ALA A 192 -2.40 2.66 -5.99
C ALA A 192 -2.54 3.46 -4.68
N ILE A 193 -3.13 2.86 -3.65
CA ILE A 193 -3.32 3.50 -2.34
C ILE A 193 -1.98 3.87 -1.71
N SER A 194 -1.06 2.91 -1.56
CA SER A 194 0.23 3.13 -0.90
C SER A 194 1.12 4.10 -1.68
N THR A 195 1.22 3.92 -3.00
CA THR A 195 2.06 4.75 -3.87
C THR A 195 1.58 6.20 -3.91
N ILE A 196 0.29 6.42 -4.19
CA ILE A 196 -0.23 7.79 -4.29
C ILE A 196 -0.20 8.47 -2.92
N THR A 197 -0.48 7.74 -1.83
CA THR A 197 -0.32 8.26 -0.46
C THR A 197 1.12 8.74 -0.22
N ALA A 198 2.13 7.94 -0.60
CA ALA A 198 3.52 8.32 -0.43
C ALA A 198 3.92 9.55 -1.29
N ILE A 199 3.41 9.65 -2.52
CA ILE A 199 3.58 10.84 -3.37
C ILE A 199 2.97 12.08 -2.69
N ARG A 200 1.74 11.97 -2.16
CA ARG A 200 1.07 13.07 -1.43
C ARG A 200 1.75 13.44 -0.12
N LEU A 201 2.66 12.60 0.38
CA LEU A 201 3.50 12.83 1.56
C LEU A 201 4.97 13.10 1.20
N ASN A 202 5.22 13.58 -0.03
CA ASN A 202 6.50 14.09 -0.49
C ASN A 202 7.65 13.06 -0.53
N LYS A 203 7.35 11.76 -0.68
CA LYS A 203 8.37 10.70 -0.78
C LYS A 203 8.93 10.50 -2.19
N VAL A 204 8.42 11.25 -3.17
CA VAL A 204 8.77 11.16 -4.60
C VAL A 204 9.02 12.57 -5.14
N TYR A 205 9.99 12.71 -6.05
CA TYR A 205 10.24 13.93 -6.83
C TYR A 205 10.15 13.57 -8.32
N ASP A 206 9.23 14.20 -9.04
CA ASP A 206 8.84 13.76 -10.39
C ASP A 206 8.46 12.26 -10.39
N ASP A 207 9.25 11.42 -11.04
CA ASP A 207 9.12 9.96 -11.07
C ASP A 207 10.23 9.24 -10.25
N LEU A 208 11.01 10.00 -9.48
CA LEU A 208 12.18 9.52 -8.75
C LEU A 208 11.87 9.22 -7.28
N MET A 209 12.31 8.04 -6.86
CA MET A 209 12.21 7.55 -5.49
C MET A 209 13.28 8.22 -4.60
N ILE A 210 12.96 9.36 -4.00
CA ILE A 210 13.94 10.20 -3.27
C ILE A 210 14.14 9.82 -1.80
N ASP A 211 13.31 8.95 -1.24
CA ASP A 211 13.43 8.47 0.16
C ASP A 211 13.66 6.95 0.22
N LEU A 212 14.26 6.37 -0.81
CA LEU A 212 14.64 4.95 -0.83
C LEU A 212 15.59 4.59 0.32
N THR A 213 15.50 3.36 0.83
CA THR A 213 16.46 2.84 1.84
C THR A 213 17.60 2.10 1.15
N PRO A 214 18.83 2.65 1.09
CA PRO A 214 19.94 2.06 0.34
C PRO A 214 20.59 0.89 1.11
N ILE A 215 19.94 -0.28 1.09
CA ILE A 215 20.42 -1.49 1.79
C ILE A 215 21.49 -2.28 1.02
N ASN A 216 21.81 -1.89 -0.22
CA ASN A 216 22.81 -2.54 -1.05
C ASN A 216 23.47 -1.55 -2.01
N GLU A 217 24.58 -1.96 -2.63
CA GLU A 217 25.38 -1.12 -3.53
C GLU A 217 24.57 -0.61 -4.74
N LYS A 218 23.66 -1.43 -5.28
CA LYS A 218 22.76 -1.01 -6.37
C LYS A 218 21.89 0.19 -5.96
N LEU A 219 21.34 0.18 -4.74
CA LEU A 219 20.49 1.27 -4.24
C LEU A 219 21.31 2.51 -3.83
N VAL A 220 22.54 2.34 -3.37
CA VAL A 220 23.49 3.45 -3.19
C VAL A 220 23.76 4.13 -4.54
N ASN A 221 24.13 3.36 -5.56
CA ASN A 221 24.39 3.91 -6.90
C ASN A 221 23.15 4.58 -7.51
N ARG A 222 21.97 3.98 -7.34
CA ARG A 222 20.70 4.62 -7.74
C ARG A 222 20.49 5.96 -7.03
N SER A 223 20.79 6.05 -5.74
CA SER A 223 20.63 7.30 -4.98
C SER A 223 21.55 8.41 -5.53
N ILE A 224 22.79 8.06 -5.88
CA ILE A 224 23.75 8.99 -6.49
C ILE A 224 23.27 9.47 -7.87
N GLU A 225 22.78 8.56 -8.71
CA GLU A 225 22.22 8.93 -10.03
C GLU A 225 20.99 9.82 -9.89
N ILE A 226 20.13 9.59 -8.89
CA ILE A 226 18.98 10.46 -8.60
C ILE A 226 19.45 11.87 -8.22
N VAL A 227 20.44 12.00 -7.33
CA VAL A 227 20.99 13.31 -6.94
C VAL A 227 21.50 14.04 -8.17
N LYS A 228 22.36 13.38 -8.95
CA LYS A 228 22.91 13.91 -10.20
C LYS A 228 21.81 14.34 -11.18
N GLN A 229 20.77 13.53 -11.37
CA GLN A 229 19.65 13.85 -12.27
C GLN A 229 18.87 15.08 -11.81
N ILE A 230 18.59 15.20 -10.51
CA ILE A 230 17.83 16.33 -9.95
C ILE A 230 18.64 17.62 -10.00
N THR A 231 19.94 17.57 -9.69
CA THR A 231 20.78 18.77 -9.57
C THR A 231 21.57 19.12 -10.83
N ASN A 232 21.55 18.24 -11.83
CA ASN A 232 22.32 18.36 -13.07
C ASN A 232 23.84 18.60 -12.84
N CYS A 233 24.40 18.00 -11.78
CA CYS A 233 25.84 18.06 -11.51
C CYS A 233 26.58 16.85 -12.12
N ASP A 234 27.90 16.79 -12.00
CA ASP A 234 28.65 15.60 -12.36
C ASP A 234 28.52 14.49 -11.31
N PHE A 235 28.86 13.26 -11.71
CA PHE A 235 28.73 12.08 -10.85
C PHE A 235 29.62 12.13 -9.61
N ASN A 236 30.84 12.68 -9.70
CA ASN A 236 31.76 12.72 -8.57
C ASN A 236 31.24 13.67 -7.49
N THR A 237 30.75 14.85 -7.89
CA THR A 237 30.08 15.79 -6.97
C THR A 237 28.86 15.14 -6.29
N ALA A 238 27.98 14.49 -7.06
CA ALA A 238 26.81 13.80 -6.49
C ALA A 238 27.22 12.70 -5.50
N LYS A 239 28.23 11.90 -5.86
CA LYS A 239 28.74 10.80 -5.04
C LYS A 239 29.35 11.30 -3.74
N GLU A 240 30.21 12.30 -3.80
CA GLU A 240 30.87 12.87 -2.62
C GLU A 240 29.84 13.38 -1.61
N ILE A 241 28.93 14.25 -2.05
CA ILE A 241 27.92 14.85 -1.18
C ILE A 241 26.95 13.79 -0.65
N TYR A 242 26.49 12.86 -1.50
CA TYR A 242 25.59 11.80 -1.06
C TYR A 242 26.25 10.88 -0.02
N LEU A 243 27.52 10.50 -0.19
CA LEU A 243 28.19 9.61 0.76
C LEU A 243 28.41 10.28 2.13
N ASP A 244 28.54 11.59 2.18
CA ASP A 244 28.61 12.38 3.42
C ASP A 244 27.25 12.41 4.16
N VAL A 245 26.15 12.69 3.46
CA VAL A 245 24.84 12.91 4.11
C VAL A 245 23.92 11.69 4.12
N LYS A 246 24.12 10.74 3.22
CA LYS A 246 23.32 9.51 3.00
C LYS A 246 21.81 9.78 2.91
N ASN A 247 21.44 10.90 2.29
CA ASN A 247 20.06 11.32 2.11
C ASN A 247 19.95 12.11 0.80
N VAL A 248 19.13 11.63 -0.14
CA VAL A 248 19.00 12.23 -1.48
C VAL A 248 18.48 13.66 -1.40
N LYS A 249 17.46 13.93 -0.58
CA LYS A 249 16.86 15.27 -0.44
C LYS A 249 17.88 16.29 0.05
N LEU A 250 18.60 15.96 1.12
CA LEU A 250 19.65 16.82 1.66
C LEU A 250 20.77 17.05 0.67
N ALA A 251 21.25 15.99 0.00
CA ALA A 251 22.29 16.10 -1.01
C ALA A 251 21.87 17.03 -2.16
N CYS A 252 20.63 16.89 -2.64
CA CYS A 252 20.08 17.77 -3.68
C CYS A 252 20.06 19.23 -3.24
N ILE A 253 19.60 19.53 -2.03
CA ILE A 253 19.53 20.89 -1.50
C ILE A 253 20.93 21.49 -1.31
N MET A 254 21.87 20.72 -0.76
CA MET A 254 23.26 21.18 -0.56
C MET A 254 23.90 21.59 -1.89
N ILE A 255 23.76 20.75 -2.93
CA ILE A 255 24.32 21.02 -4.26
C ILE A 255 23.62 22.22 -4.91
N ALA A 256 22.29 22.23 -4.95
CA ALA A 256 21.52 23.26 -5.65
C ALA A 256 21.61 24.65 -4.99
N LYS A 257 21.63 24.70 -3.65
CA LYS A 257 21.66 25.96 -2.88
C LYS A 257 23.05 26.36 -2.40
N LYS A 258 24.06 25.51 -2.60
CA LYS A 258 25.44 25.72 -2.13
C LYS A 258 25.51 26.02 -0.62
N VAL A 259 24.81 25.20 0.15
CA VAL A 259 24.73 25.32 1.61
C VAL A 259 25.23 24.06 2.30
N ASP A 260 25.59 24.18 3.58
CA ASP A 260 25.94 23.02 4.40
C ASP A 260 24.72 22.14 4.76
N LYS A 261 25.00 20.98 5.35
CA LYS A 261 23.98 20.01 5.79
C LYS A 261 22.98 20.59 6.79
N ILE A 262 23.43 21.46 7.69
CA ILE A 262 22.58 22.03 8.74
C ILE A 262 21.54 22.95 8.09
N LYS A 263 22.00 23.83 7.20
CA LYS A 263 21.13 24.76 6.49
C LYS A 263 20.22 24.03 5.50
N ALA A 264 20.72 23.01 4.80
CA ALA A 264 19.89 22.16 3.94
C ALA A 264 18.75 21.49 4.72
N ASN A 265 19.05 20.95 5.91
CA ASN A 265 18.03 20.35 6.78
C ASN A 265 17.01 21.37 7.29
N GLN A 266 17.45 22.59 7.65
CA GLN A 266 16.55 23.68 8.03
C GLN A 266 15.60 24.06 6.90
N LEU A 267 16.10 24.16 5.66
CA LEU A 267 15.26 24.42 4.48
C LEU A 267 14.25 23.30 4.26
N LEU A 268 14.70 22.04 4.33
CA LEU A 268 13.82 20.89 4.14
C LEU A 268 12.70 20.83 5.19
N ILE A 269 13.00 21.08 6.46
CA ILE A 269 11.99 21.14 7.54
C ILE A 269 11.02 22.30 7.31
N LYS A 270 11.53 23.49 6.93
CA LYS A 270 10.70 24.67 6.63
C LYS A 270 9.68 24.38 5.50
N CYS A 271 10.07 23.54 4.55
CA CYS A 271 9.24 23.12 3.41
C CYS A 271 8.49 21.79 3.66
N ASN A 272 8.23 21.40 4.92
CA ASN A 272 7.49 20.18 5.26
C ASN A 272 8.03 18.90 4.58
N ASN A 273 9.35 18.78 4.48
CA ASN A 273 10.07 17.70 3.80
C ASN A 273 9.76 17.57 2.29
N ASN A 274 9.20 18.60 1.66
CA ASN A 274 9.01 18.69 0.23
C ASN A 274 10.30 19.15 -0.45
N LEU A 275 10.93 18.26 -1.22
CA LEU A 275 12.17 18.57 -1.93
C LEU A 275 11.97 19.67 -2.98
N ARG A 276 10.86 19.64 -3.72
CA ARG A 276 10.59 20.62 -4.78
C ARG A 276 10.49 22.03 -4.21
N GLU A 277 9.68 22.19 -3.17
CA GLU A 277 9.59 23.48 -2.46
C GLU A 277 10.94 23.93 -1.90
N ALA A 278 11.73 23.02 -1.31
CA ALA A 278 13.05 23.37 -0.77
C ALA A 278 14.07 23.80 -1.85
N LEU A 279 13.95 23.27 -3.07
CA LEU A 279 14.78 23.67 -4.21
C LEU A 279 14.31 24.99 -4.85
N GLU A 280 13.03 25.33 -4.75
CA GLU A 280 12.45 26.55 -5.32
C GLU A 280 12.49 27.75 -4.36
N CYS A 281 12.62 27.52 -3.05
CA CYS A 281 12.69 28.56 -2.00
C CYS A 281 13.96 29.41 -1.97
#